data_AF-A0A9E3G7W3-F1
#
_entry.id   AF-A0A9E3G7W3-F1
#
_cell.length_a   1.000
_cell.length_b   1.000
_cell.length_c   1.000
_cell.angle_alpha   90.00
_cell.angle_beta   90.00
_cell.angle_gamma   90.00
#
_symmetry.space_group_name_H-M   'P 1'
#
loop_
_entity.id
_entity.type
_entity.pdbx_description
1 polymer ?
#
loop_
_entity_poly.entity_id
_entity_poly.type
_entity_poly.pdbx_seq_one_letter_code
_entity_poly.pdbx_strand_id
1 'polypeptide(L)'
;MFPFAGAVRLICVSAAMVVGATAVALPAWADPNKLMGMLPAGFSSSNCQEATPKPPALEKVTCDQSSEPGGPTAAVFGLFGNANDVASGFQTVAEKVTISPSCPGNQSSPGTWTFASNGQTGGQVECGTIGDDSGKSAVVVWSDNAKLRVGVVRGPDIASLYQWWGKKSG
;
A
#
# COMPACT_ATOMS: atom_id res chain seq x y z
N MET A 1 -25.76 -21.72 83.82
CA MET A 1 -25.14 -20.81 82.83
C MET A 1 -24.70 -21.64 81.63
N PHE A 2 -24.97 -21.12 80.43
CA PHE A 2 -24.95 -21.70 79.07
C PHE A 2 -23.51 -21.96 78.51
N PRO A 3 -23.30 -22.54 77.30
CA PRO A 3 -22.42 -23.68 76.99
C PRO A 3 -21.39 -23.40 75.84
N PHE A 4 -21.19 -24.36 74.92
CA PHE A 4 -20.56 -24.33 73.55
C PHE A 4 -19.17 -24.99 73.44
N ALA A 5 -19.02 -26.13 72.75
CA ALA A 5 -19.13 -26.43 71.30
C ALA A 5 -17.78 -26.26 70.57
N GLY A 6 -17.31 -27.37 69.96
CA GLY A 6 -16.01 -27.48 69.30
C GLY A 6 -15.96 -26.86 67.90
N ALA A 7 -14.75 -26.66 67.40
CA ALA A 7 -14.49 -26.43 65.99
C ALA A 7 -13.03 -26.81 65.64
N VAL A 8 -12.89 -27.81 64.77
CA VAL A 8 -11.67 -28.17 64.04
C VAL A 8 -11.34 -27.02 63.07
N ARG A 9 -10.08 -26.56 63.02
CA ARG A 9 -9.64 -25.60 62.01
C ARG A 9 -8.54 -26.19 61.13
N LEU A 10 -8.86 -26.16 59.83
CA LEU A 10 -8.07 -26.56 58.68
C LEU A 10 -6.72 -25.81 58.58
N ILE A 11 -5.75 -26.53 58.03
CA ILE A 11 -4.45 -26.08 57.53
C ILE A 11 -4.65 -25.46 56.15
N CYS A 12 -4.12 -24.26 55.91
CA CYS A 12 -3.89 -23.74 54.55
C CYS A 12 -2.40 -23.40 54.39
N VAL A 13 -1.70 -24.25 53.63
CA VAL A 13 -0.35 -24.00 53.14
C VAL A 13 -0.47 -23.03 51.95
N SER A 14 0.15 -21.85 52.06
CA SER A 14 0.17 -20.87 50.97
C SER A 14 1.37 -21.14 50.05
N ALA A 15 1.12 -21.69 48.87
CA ALA A 15 2.10 -21.77 47.80
C ALA A 15 2.16 -20.43 47.04
N ALA A 16 3.32 -19.76 47.06
CA ALA A 16 3.55 -18.57 46.25
C ALA A 16 3.94 -19.00 44.81
N MET A 17 3.11 -18.68 43.82
CA MET A 17 3.45 -18.85 42.41
C MET A 17 4.21 -17.62 41.91
N VAL A 18 5.44 -17.83 41.44
CA VAL A 18 6.23 -16.82 40.71
C VAL A 18 5.74 -16.82 39.26
N VAL A 19 5.01 -15.77 38.86
CA VAL A 19 4.59 -15.58 37.47
C VAL A 19 5.73 -14.89 36.71
N GLY A 20 6.41 -15.64 35.84
CA GLY A 20 7.34 -15.07 34.86
C GLY A 20 6.55 -14.37 33.76
N ALA A 21 6.76 -13.06 33.61
CA ALA A 21 6.19 -12.29 32.51
C ALA A 21 6.93 -12.61 31.21
N THR A 22 6.30 -13.36 30.31
CA THR A 22 6.72 -13.45 28.92
C THR A 22 6.31 -12.16 28.20
N ALA A 23 7.29 -11.32 27.87
CA ALA A 23 7.06 -10.16 27.02
C ALA A 23 6.68 -10.64 25.61
N VAL A 24 5.41 -10.51 25.25
CA VAL A 24 4.95 -10.68 23.87
C VAL A 24 5.49 -9.47 23.10
N ALA A 25 6.47 -9.68 22.22
CA ALA A 25 6.89 -8.66 21.28
C ALA A 25 5.68 -8.32 20.40
N LEU A 26 5.09 -7.14 20.60
CA LEU A 26 4.08 -6.61 19.68
C LEU A 26 4.71 -6.54 18.28
N PRO A 27 3.96 -6.84 17.20
CA PRO A 27 4.47 -6.59 15.86
C PRO A 27 4.89 -5.13 15.80
N ALA A 28 6.13 -4.87 15.35
CA ALA A 28 6.62 -3.51 15.14
C ALA A 28 5.58 -2.78 14.30
N TRP A 29 4.90 -1.83 14.92
CA TRP A 29 3.87 -1.04 14.30
C TRP A 29 4.55 -0.39 13.11
N ALA A 30 4.09 -0.72 11.90
CA ALA A 30 4.48 0.02 10.71
C ALA A 30 4.31 1.50 11.05
N ASP A 31 5.35 2.29 10.79
CA ASP A 31 5.33 3.74 10.99
C ASP A 31 4.04 4.27 10.36
N PRO A 32 3.02 4.67 11.14
CA PRO A 32 1.73 5.03 10.60
C PRO A 32 1.97 6.25 9.72
N ASN A 33 1.70 6.12 8.41
CA ASN A 33 2.03 7.05 7.31
C ASN A 33 3.36 6.80 6.55
N LYS A 34 4.01 5.62 6.66
CA LYS A 34 5.17 5.31 5.81
C LYS A 34 4.87 5.52 4.33
N LEU A 35 3.69 5.08 3.87
CA LEU A 35 3.28 5.26 2.49
C LEU A 35 3.12 6.74 2.11
N MET A 36 2.53 7.57 2.98
CA MET A 36 2.34 9.00 2.75
C MET A 36 3.67 9.74 2.56
N GLY A 37 4.71 9.35 3.31
CA GLY A 37 6.06 9.90 3.17
C GLY A 37 6.81 9.48 1.91
N MET A 38 6.29 8.50 1.16
CA MET A 38 6.93 7.93 -0.04
C MET A 38 6.17 8.27 -1.33
N LEU A 39 5.16 9.15 -1.27
CA LEU A 39 4.38 9.53 -2.44
C LEU A 39 5.22 10.32 -3.47
N PRO A 40 4.95 10.17 -4.77
CA PRO A 40 5.60 10.99 -5.78
C PRO A 40 5.28 12.48 -5.60
N ALA A 41 6.19 13.36 -6.04
CA ALA A 41 5.95 14.80 -6.03
C ALA A 41 4.61 15.16 -6.72
N GLY A 42 3.91 16.14 -6.16
CA GLY A 42 2.53 16.48 -6.55
C GLY A 42 1.45 15.84 -5.67
N PHE A 43 1.84 14.87 -4.83
CA PHE A 43 0.96 14.21 -3.85
C PHE A 43 1.50 14.41 -2.44
N SER A 44 0.63 14.80 -1.51
CA SER A 44 0.94 14.98 -0.10
C SER A 44 -0.34 14.93 0.74
N SER A 45 -0.24 15.09 2.05
CA SER A 45 -1.41 15.14 2.93
C SER A 45 -2.41 16.26 2.62
N SER A 46 -2.06 17.24 1.77
CA SER A 46 -2.99 18.29 1.34
C SER A 46 -4.02 17.81 0.31
N ASN A 47 -3.71 16.77 -0.47
CA ASN A 47 -4.55 16.23 -1.54
C ASN A 47 -4.64 14.69 -1.50
N CYS A 48 -4.16 14.08 -0.43
CA CYS A 48 -4.17 12.65 -0.20
C CYS A 48 -4.62 12.34 1.22
N GLN A 49 -5.28 11.20 1.36
CA GLN A 49 -5.76 10.69 2.63
C GLN A 49 -5.54 9.18 2.71
N GLU A 50 -5.26 8.70 3.92
CA GLU A 50 -5.25 7.27 4.20
C GLU A 50 -6.64 6.68 3.93
N ALA A 51 -6.66 5.46 3.44
CA ALA A 51 -7.88 4.72 3.17
C ALA A 51 -7.70 3.27 3.60
N THR A 52 -8.80 2.57 3.90
CA THR A 52 -8.74 1.18 4.37
C THR A 52 -8.01 0.28 3.35
N PRO A 53 -6.84 -0.27 3.69
CA PRO A 53 -6.14 -1.18 2.79
C PRO A 53 -6.92 -2.48 2.66
N LYS A 54 -6.82 -3.12 1.49
CA LYS A 54 -7.31 -4.49 1.28
C LYS A 54 -6.08 -5.41 1.32
N PRO A 55 -6.11 -6.51 2.09
CA PRO A 55 -5.02 -7.48 2.05
C PRO A 55 -4.70 -7.92 0.60
N PRO A 56 -3.42 -8.06 0.25
CA PRO A 56 -2.24 -8.05 1.12
C PRO A 56 -1.62 -6.66 1.38
N ALA A 57 -2.26 -5.56 0.95
CA ALA A 57 -1.75 -4.22 1.26
C ALA A 57 -1.80 -3.95 2.77
N LEU A 58 -0.73 -3.35 3.29
CA LEU A 58 -0.59 -2.93 4.69
C LEU A 58 -1.08 -1.50 4.89
N GLU A 59 -0.83 -0.63 3.91
CA GLU A 59 -1.30 0.75 3.88
C GLU A 59 -1.87 1.07 2.50
N LYS A 60 -2.83 2.00 2.46
CA LYS A 60 -3.38 2.50 1.22
C LYS A 60 -3.63 4.00 1.35
N VAL A 61 -3.24 4.75 0.33
CA VAL A 61 -3.48 6.18 0.22
C VAL A 61 -4.25 6.44 -1.06
N THR A 62 -5.29 7.26 -0.97
CA THR A 62 -6.07 7.78 -2.09
C THR A 62 -5.85 9.28 -2.20
N CYS A 63 -5.62 9.76 -3.42
CA CYS A 63 -5.34 11.15 -3.71
C CYS A 63 -6.28 11.69 -4.77
N ASP A 64 -6.64 12.96 -4.61
CA ASP A 64 -7.29 13.78 -5.62
C ASP A 64 -6.25 14.29 -6.64
N GLN A 65 -6.59 15.35 -7.37
CA GLN A 65 -5.74 15.98 -8.38
C GLN A 65 -4.34 16.31 -7.83
N SER A 66 -3.31 15.95 -8.59
CA SER A 66 -1.92 16.35 -8.31
C SER A 66 -1.77 17.87 -8.33
N SER A 67 -0.97 18.42 -7.42
CA SER A 67 -0.67 19.86 -7.38
C SER A 67 0.30 20.30 -8.48
N GLU A 68 0.90 19.38 -9.22
CA GLU A 68 1.75 19.70 -10.37
C GLU A 68 0.91 20.00 -11.61
N PRO A 69 1.22 21.07 -12.37
CA PRO A 69 0.56 21.35 -13.65
C PRO A 69 0.68 20.17 -14.62
N GLY A 70 -0.46 19.73 -15.16
CA GLY A 70 -0.52 18.56 -16.06
C GLY A 70 -0.29 17.21 -15.37
N GLY A 71 -0.27 17.19 -14.03
CA GLY A 71 -0.18 15.96 -13.24
C GLY A 71 -1.49 15.15 -13.26
N PRO A 72 -1.46 13.94 -12.68
CA PRO A 72 -2.62 13.05 -12.67
C PRO A 72 -3.84 13.67 -11.99
N THR A 73 -5.03 13.29 -12.44
CA THR A 73 -6.32 13.76 -11.91
C THR A 73 -6.75 13.03 -10.65
N ALA A 74 -6.21 11.83 -10.43
CA ALA A 74 -6.36 11.07 -9.20
C ALA A 74 -5.22 10.05 -9.08
N ALA A 75 -4.95 9.61 -7.87
CA ALA A 75 -4.02 8.52 -7.63
C ALA A 75 -4.45 7.59 -6.48
N VAL A 76 -4.00 6.35 -6.54
CA VAL A 76 -4.10 5.38 -5.45
C VAL A 76 -2.75 4.71 -5.29
N PHE A 77 -2.30 4.59 -4.05
CA PHE A 77 -1.07 3.90 -3.71
C PHE A 77 -1.34 2.84 -2.66
N GLY A 78 -0.65 1.70 -2.77
CA GLY A 78 -0.66 0.64 -1.77
C GLY A 78 0.76 0.28 -1.36
N LEU A 79 0.98 0.08 -0.06
CA LEU A 79 2.24 -0.41 0.51
C LEU A 79 2.08 -1.88 0.89
N PHE A 80 3.12 -2.68 0.66
CA PHE A 80 3.11 -4.12 0.89
C PHE A 80 4.29 -4.54 1.77
N GLY A 81 4.16 -5.70 2.42
CA GLY A 81 5.19 -6.20 3.34
C GLY A 81 6.39 -6.84 2.65
N ASN A 82 6.23 -7.32 1.42
CA ASN A 82 7.26 -8.02 0.66
C ASN A 82 6.99 -7.99 -0.85
N ALA A 83 7.97 -8.43 -1.65
CA ALA A 83 7.89 -8.37 -3.11
C ALA A 83 6.81 -9.28 -3.72
N ASN A 84 6.47 -10.41 -3.08
CA ASN A 84 5.40 -11.28 -3.58
C ASN A 84 4.04 -10.59 -3.45
N ASP A 85 3.82 -9.89 -2.32
CA ASP A 85 2.60 -9.12 -2.09
C ASP A 85 2.50 -7.91 -3.04
N VAL A 86 3.64 -7.29 -3.40
CA VAL A 86 3.68 -6.25 -4.45
C VAL A 86 3.23 -6.82 -5.81
N ALA A 87 3.78 -7.97 -6.20
CA ALA A 87 3.41 -8.61 -7.47
C ALA A 87 1.92 -8.99 -7.50
N SER A 88 1.40 -9.56 -6.40
CA SER A 88 -0.03 -9.87 -6.25
C SER A 88 -0.90 -8.60 -6.29
N GLY A 89 -0.46 -7.54 -5.61
CA GLY A 89 -1.14 -6.24 -5.62
C GLY A 89 -1.21 -5.63 -7.01
N PHE A 90 -0.11 -5.69 -7.76
CA PHE A 90 -0.05 -5.21 -9.16
C PHE A 90 -1.04 -5.98 -10.05
N GLN A 91 -1.04 -7.31 -9.99
CA GLN A 91 -1.98 -8.16 -10.74
C GLN A 91 -3.45 -7.87 -10.38
N THR A 92 -3.74 -7.67 -9.10
CA THR A 92 -5.10 -7.36 -8.62
C THR A 92 -5.61 -6.02 -9.16
N VAL A 93 -4.73 -5.05 -9.40
CA VAL A 93 -5.11 -3.78 -10.04
C VAL A 93 -5.34 -4.00 -11.53
N ALA A 94 -4.48 -4.78 -12.19
CA ALA A 94 -4.57 -5.08 -13.61
C ALA A 94 -5.93 -5.68 -14.02
N GLU A 95 -6.52 -6.51 -13.15
CA GLU A 95 -7.88 -7.08 -13.32
C GLU A 95 -9.00 -6.02 -13.39
N LYS A 96 -8.75 -4.80 -12.91
CA LYS A 96 -9.73 -3.69 -12.86
C LYS A 96 -9.53 -2.68 -13.98
N VAL A 97 -8.55 -2.91 -14.85
CA VAL A 97 -8.13 -2.00 -15.90
C VAL A 97 -8.31 -2.70 -17.24
N THR A 98 -8.77 -1.95 -18.25
CA THR A 98 -8.66 -2.41 -19.64
C THR A 98 -7.23 -2.16 -20.11
N ILE A 99 -6.39 -3.18 -20.02
CA ILE A 99 -4.95 -3.11 -20.33
C ILE A 99 -4.77 -2.90 -21.84
N SER A 100 -3.92 -1.94 -22.19
CA SER A 100 -3.45 -1.73 -23.56
C SER A 100 -2.23 -2.61 -23.83
N PRO A 101 -2.05 -3.11 -25.08
CA PRO A 101 -0.93 -3.97 -25.43
C PRO A 101 0.42 -3.24 -25.38
N SER A 102 0.40 -1.90 -25.45
CA SER A 102 1.58 -1.06 -25.35
C SER A 102 1.33 0.23 -24.59
N CYS A 103 2.37 0.69 -23.91
CA CYS A 103 2.50 2.05 -23.40
C CYS A 103 3.10 2.97 -24.49
N PRO A 104 2.99 4.32 -24.34
CA PRO A 104 3.62 5.27 -25.25
C PRO A 104 5.09 4.97 -25.56
N GLY A 105 5.50 5.18 -26.81
CA GLY A 105 6.84 4.78 -27.27
C GLY A 105 6.98 3.28 -27.56
N ASN A 106 5.86 2.58 -27.80
CA ASN A 106 5.79 1.16 -28.11
C ASN A 106 6.43 0.25 -27.04
N GLN A 107 6.37 0.70 -25.79
CA GLN A 107 6.85 -0.08 -24.65
C GLN A 107 5.84 -1.19 -24.33
N SER A 108 6.31 -2.37 -23.98
CA SER A 108 5.44 -3.49 -23.65
C SER A 108 4.55 -3.19 -22.44
N SER A 109 3.28 -3.59 -22.49
CA SER A 109 2.31 -3.41 -21.42
C SER A 109 1.48 -4.69 -21.23
N PRO A 110 1.54 -5.34 -20.06
CA PRO A 110 2.48 -5.07 -18.96
C PRO A 110 3.93 -5.33 -19.37
N GLY A 111 4.87 -4.54 -18.85
CA GLY A 111 6.30 -4.64 -19.16
C GLY A 111 7.19 -4.26 -17.99
N THR A 112 8.48 -4.60 -18.07
CA THR A 112 9.48 -4.18 -17.08
C THR A 112 9.84 -2.71 -17.26
N TRP A 113 9.98 -1.97 -16.17
CA TRP A 113 10.56 -0.62 -16.19
C TRP A 113 11.85 -0.55 -15.38
N THR A 114 12.70 0.41 -15.73
CA THR A 114 14.02 0.64 -15.13
C THR A 114 14.16 2.08 -14.64
N PHE A 115 14.93 2.28 -13.58
CA PHE A 115 15.26 3.63 -13.11
C PHE A 115 16.15 4.34 -14.13
N ALA A 116 15.76 5.55 -14.53
CA ALA A 116 16.54 6.36 -15.47
C ALA A 116 17.94 6.71 -14.94
N SER A 117 18.12 6.76 -13.62
CA SER A 117 19.39 7.15 -12.98
C SER A 117 20.49 6.10 -13.10
N ASN A 118 20.15 4.80 -13.10
CA ASN A 118 21.13 3.72 -13.01
C ASN A 118 20.78 2.47 -13.83
N GLY A 119 19.65 2.46 -14.53
CA GLY A 119 19.21 1.34 -15.37
C GLY A 119 18.76 0.10 -14.61
N GLN A 120 18.74 0.10 -13.27
CA GLN A 120 18.27 -1.04 -12.49
C GLN A 120 16.76 -1.24 -12.68
N THR A 121 16.31 -2.49 -12.65
CA THR A 121 14.89 -2.84 -12.70
C THR A 121 14.14 -2.25 -11.51
N GLY A 122 13.17 -1.38 -11.79
CA GLY A 122 12.30 -0.77 -10.77
C GLY A 122 11.05 -1.58 -10.47
N GLY A 123 10.54 -2.32 -11.46
CA GLY A 123 9.35 -3.15 -11.32
C GLY A 123 8.65 -3.42 -12.64
N GLN A 124 7.32 -3.52 -12.59
CA GLN A 124 6.44 -3.68 -13.73
C GLN A 124 5.58 -2.44 -13.93
N VAL A 125 5.24 -2.14 -15.17
CA VAL A 125 4.36 -1.03 -15.56
C VAL A 125 3.37 -1.53 -16.61
N GLU A 126 2.16 -1.02 -16.54
CA GLU A 126 1.13 -1.23 -17.56
C GLU A 126 0.35 0.06 -17.80
N CYS A 127 -0.14 0.20 -19.02
CA CYS A 127 -0.99 1.28 -19.47
C CYS A 127 -2.36 0.74 -19.83
N GLY A 128 -3.39 1.56 -19.65
CA GLY A 128 -4.73 1.15 -20.02
C GLY A 128 -5.75 2.25 -19.83
N THR A 129 -7.00 1.82 -19.71
CA THR A 129 -8.11 2.70 -19.32
C THR A 129 -8.90 2.12 -18.15
N ILE A 130 -9.44 3.00 -17.32
CA ILE A 130 -10.34 2.65 -16.22
C ILE A 130 -11.57 3.55 -16.26
N GLY A 131 -12.75 2.97 -16.01
CA GLY A 131 -14.02 3.68 -16.07
C GLY A 131 -15.17 2.76 -16.42
N ASP A 132 -16.37 3.32 -16.42
CA ASP A 132 -17.62 2.65 -16.78
C ASP A 132 -18.28 3.38 -17.97
N ASP A 133 -19.55 3.08 -18.23
CA ASP A 133 -20.33 3.66 -19.33
C ASP A 133 -20.45 5.19 -19.26
N SER A 134 -20.20 5.79 -18.09
CA SER A 134 -20.24 7.24 -17.85
C SER A 134 -18.96 7.96 -18.28
N GLY A 135 -17.89 7.22 -18.58
CA GLY A 135 -16.62 7.78 -19.06
C GLY A 135 -15.41 6.92 -18.73
N LYS A 136 -14.39 6.99 -19.60
CA LYS A 136 -13.11 6.28 -19.46
C LYS A 136 -11.98 7.28 -19.22
N SER A 137 -11.12 6.97 -18.27
CA SER A 137 -9.87 7.70 -17.99
C SER A 137 -8.66 6.86 -18.40
N ALA A 138 -7.59 7.50 -18.88
CA ALA A 138 -6.31 6.84 -19.02
C ALA A 138 -5.76 6.46 -17.64
N VAL A 139 -5.08 5.32 -17.56
CA VAL A 139 -4.44 4.86 -16.31
C VAL A 139 -3.04 4.32 -16.59
N VAL A 140 -2.13 4.64 -15.69
CA VAL A 140 -0.82 3.98 -15.58
C VAL A 140 -0.77 3.29 -14.22
N VAL A 141 -0.44 2.01 -14.24
CA VAL A 141 -0.25 1.19 -13.04
C VAL A 141 1.20 0.73 -13.03
N TRP A 142 1.87 0.81 -11.89
CA TRP A 142 3.23 0.30 -11.76
C TRP A 142 3.50 -0.27 -10.37
N SER A 143 4.35 -1.28 -10.32
CA SER A 143 5.02 -1.70 -9.09
C SER A 143 6.36 -0.98 -8.94
N ASP A 144 6.71 -0.68 -7.70
CA ASP A 144 8.00 -0.14 -7.27
C ASP A 144 8.56 -1.09 -6.22
N ASN A 145 9.49 -1.94 -6.66
CA ASN A 145 10.01 -3.03 -5.85
C ASN A 145 10.90 -2.51 -4.71
N ALA A 146 11.63 -1.42 -4.93
CA ALA A 146 12.48 -0.81 -3.91
C ALA A 146 11.63 -0.19 -2.78
N LYS A 147 10.46 0.36 -3.13
CA LYS A 147 9.52 0.96 -2.17
C LYS A 147 8.46 0.00 -1.64
N LEU A 148 8.44 -1.25 -2.11
CA LEU A 148 7.36 -2.23 -1.87
C LEU A 148 5.96 -1.64 -2.09
N ARG A 149 5.79 -0.93 -3.20
CA ARG A 149 4.60 -0.11 -3.47
C ARG A 149 3.99 -0.45 -4.82
N VAL A 150 2.66 -0.36 -4.92
CA VAL A 150 1.95 -0.27 -6.21
C VAL A 150 1.31 1.11 -6.32
N GLY A 151 1.52 1.77 -7.45
CA GLY A 151 0.93 3.05 -7.78
C GLY A 151 -0.07 2.91 -8.93
N VAL A 152 -1.17 3.66 -8.84
CA VAL A 152 -2.20 3.78 -9.86
C VAL A 152 -2.47 5.25 -10.04
N VAL A 153 -2.28 5.79 -11.23
CA VAL A 153 -2.59 7.18 -11.54
C VAL A 153 -3.58 7.25 -12.69
N ARG A 154 -4.49 8.23 -12.64
CA ARG A 154 -5.49 8.47 -13.67
C ARG A 154 -5.28 9.84 -14.30
N GLY A 155 -5.64 9.96 -15.57
CA GLY A 155 -5.55 11.23 -16.29
C GLY A 155 -6.42 11.24 -17.55
N PRO A 156 -6.53 12.41 -18.20
CA PRO A 156 -7.33 12.56 -19.41
C PRO A 156 -6.71 11.85 -20.62
N ASP A 157 -5.38 11.73 -20.67
CA ASP A 157 -4.66 11.13 -21.80
C ASP A 157 -3.47 10.29 -21.33
N ILE A 158 -3.21 9.18 -22.03
CA ILE A 158 -2.16 8.22 -21.64
C ILE A 158 -0.74 8.75 -21.91
N ALA A 159 -0.57 9.64 -22.89
CA ALA A 159 0.75 10.14 -23.28
C ALA A 159 1.34 11.05 -22.20
N SER A 160 0.59 12.05 -21.77
CA SER A 160 0.96 12.96 -20.68
C SER A 160 1.11 12.21 -19.36
N LEU A 161 0.20 11.27 -19.08
CA LEU A 161 0.24 10.48 -17.85
C LEU A 161 1.49 9.60 -17.77
N TYR A 162 1.83 8.90 -18.86
CA TYR A 162 3.04 8.08 -18.94
C TYR A 162 4.32 8.93 -18.89
N GLN A 163 4.31 10.11 -19.52
CA GLN A 163 5.43 11.05 -19.43
C GLN A 163 5.63 11.59 -18.01
N TRP A 164 4.54 11.91 -17.30
CA TRP A 164 4.61 12.31 -15.89
C TRP A 164 5.17 11.15 -15.06
N TRP A 165 4.64 9.93 -15.23
CA TRP A 165 5.09 8.75 -14.51
C TRP A 165 6.58 8.49 -14.72
N GLY A 166 7.09 8.56 -15.95
CA GLY A 166 8.50 8.32 -16.25
C GLY A 166 9.47 9.29 -15.54
N LYS A 167 8.99 10.47 -15.13
CA LYS A 167 9.78 11.44 -14.34
C LYS A 167 9.68 11.23 -12.83
N LYS A 168 8.67 10.48 -12.36
CA LYS A 168 8.24 10.41 -10.96
C LYS A 168 8.17 8.98 -10.39
N SER A 169 8.38 7.97 -11.21
CA SER A 169 8.36 6.55 -10.83
C SER A 169 9.55 6.15 -9.94
N GLY A 170 10.63 6.93 -10.00
CA GLY A 170 11.86 6.81 -9.22
C GLY A 170 11.72 6.96 -7.72
#